data_AF-A0A8H5GHR1-F1
#
_entry.id   AF-A0A8H5GHR1-F1
#
_cell.length_a   1.000
_cell.length_b   1.000
_cell.length_c   1.000
_cell.angle_alpha   90.00
_cell.angle_beta   90.00
_cell.angle_gamma   90.00
#
_symmetry.space_group_name_H-M   'P 1'
#
loop_
_entity.id
_entity.type
_entity.pdbx_description
1 polymer ?
#
loop_
_entity_poly.entity_id
_entity_poly.type
_entity_poly.pdbx_seq_one_letter_code
_entity_poly.pdbx_strand_id
1 'polypeptide(L)'
;MFTEELRAFRRLGFRHVLLQVLNFASVIASGLMIWKGLGLITNTESPIVVVLSGSMEPAFYRGDLLFLTNPASERYHTGDITVYKIPGADIPIVHRVLETHDVSKTVKIPGLDTKQPGDQLLLTKGDNNYVDDIELYQGLDWLEKKHIVGKVRGHRSHLVNIRQIPTLRRLRHDRDERLPSVKIRITRYPRPIGVNTARIIVAVLTRPRPPSYLVSSSV
;
A
#
# COMPACT_ATOMS: atom_id res chain seq x y z
N MET A 1 -39.11 -12.51 -31.73
CA MET A 1 -38.91 -11.96 -30.37
C MET A 1 -38.47 -10.50 -30.39
N PHE A 2 -37.39 -10.12 -31.10
CA PHE A 2 -36.93 -8.72 -31.18
C PHE A 2 -37.93 -7.71 -31.79
N THR A 3 -38.79 -8.15 -32.71
CA THR A 3 -39.78 -7.28 -33.37
C THR A 3 -40.94 -6.85 -32.47
N GLU A 4 -41.29 -7.66 -31.46
CA GLU A 4 -42.32 -7.34 -30.47
C GLU A 4 -41.78 -6.37 -29.41
N GLU A 5 -40.53 -6.58 -28.98
CA GLU A 5 -39.77 -5.66 -28.11
C GLU A 5 -39.63 -4.26 -28.75
N LEU A 6 -39.30 -4.20 -30.06
CA LEU A 6 -39.22 -2.95 -30.82
C LEU A 6 -40.57 -2.21 -30.92
N ARG A 7 -41.69 -2.93 -31.00
CA ARG A 7 -43.04 -2.33 -31.00
C ARG A 7 -43.45 -1.87 -29.60
N ALA A 8 -43.05 -2.58 -28.55
CA ALA A 8 -43.24 -2.17 -27.16
C ALA A 8 -42.43 -0.90 -26.84
N PHE A 9 -41.17 -0.84 -27.28
CA PHE A 9 -40.29 0.33 -27.14
C PHE A 9 -40.81 1.55 -27.91
N ARG A 10 -41.46 1.35 -29.07
CA ARG A 10 -42.12 2.41 -29.84
C ARG A 10 -43.47 2.84 -29.24
N ARG A 11 -44.13 2.01 -28.42
CA ARG A 11 -45.36 2.32 -27.67
C ARG A 11 -45.09 3.06 -26.36
N LEU A 12 -43.93 2.82 -25.73
CA LEU A 12 -43.45 3.66 -24.64
C LEU A 12 -43.12 5.02 -25.22
N GLY A 13 -43.93 6.04 -24.92
CA GLY A 13 -43.66 7.38 -25.42
C GLY A 13 -42.23 7.78 -25.12
N PHE A 14 -41.52 8.37 -26.08
CA PHE A 14 -40.11 8.80 -25.96
C PHE A 14 -39.78 9.48 -24.62
N ARG A 15 -40.74 10.21 -24.06
CA ARG A 15 -40.70 10.81 -22.71
C ARG A 15 -40.43 9.80 -21.59
N HIS A 16 -41.08 8.63 -21.62
CA HIS A 16 -40.94 7.59 -20.60
C HIS A 16 -39.54 6.95 -20.63
N VAL A 17 -39.02 6.67 -21.84
CA VAL A 17 -37.64 6.18 -22.01
C VAL A 17 -36.64 7.21 -21.50
N LEU A 18 -36.83 8.49 -21.84
CA LEU A 18 -35.96 9.57 -21.36
C LEU A 18 -35.99 9.70 -19.83
N LEU A 19 -37.17 9.62 -19.21
CA LEU A 19 -37.30 9.65 -17.75
C LEU A 19 -36.64 8.44 -17.08
N GLN A 20 -36.74 7.25 -17.68
CA GLN A 20 -36.08 6.05 -17.17
C GLN A 20 -34.56 6.19 -17.22
N VAL A 21 -34.01 6.65 -18.35
CA VAL A 21 -32.57 6.94 -18.49
C VAL A 21 -32.12 8.00 -17.49
N LEU A 22 -32.89 9.08 -17.32
CA LEU A 22 -32.58 10.14 -16.38
C LEU A 22 -32.56 9.63 -14.93
N ASN A 23 -33.50 8.77 -14.55
CA ASN A 23 -33.53 8.16 -13.22
C ASN A 23 -32.28 7.29 -12.98
N PHE A 24 -31.94 6.41 -13.94
CA PHE A 24 -30.70 5.62 -13.85
C PHE A 24 -29.45 6.49 -13.77
N ALA A 25 -29.36 7.53 -14.60
CA ALA A 25 -28.26 8.48 -14.56
C ALA A 25 -28.17 9.20 -13.20
N SER A 26 -29.32 9.55 -12.61
CA SER A 26 -29.38 10.23 -11.31
C SER A 26 -28.92 9.33 -10.15
N VAL A 27 -29.26 8.04 -10.18
CA VAL A 27 -28.78 7.05 -9.20
C VAL A 27 -27.27 6.85 -9.30
N ILE A 28 -26.72 6.76 -10.52
CA ILE A 28 -25.27 6.63 -10.72
C ILE A 28 -24.55 7.92 -10.28
N ALA A 29 -25.08 9.07 -10.67
CA ALA A 29 -24.53 10.37 -10.30
C ALA A 29 -24.53 10.58 -8.78
N SER A 30 -25.60 10.20 -8.07
CA SER A 30 -25.64 10.32 -6.61
C SER A 30 -24.59 9.45 -5.93
N GLY A 31 -24.39 8.22 -6.38
CA GLY A 31 -23.31 7.35 -5.89
C GLY A 31 -21.92 7.96 -6.11
N LEU A 32 -21.66 8.48 -7.31
CA LEU A 32 -20.39 9.15 -7.63
C LEU A 32 -20.18 10.44 -6.82
N MET A 33 -21.24 11.22 -6.60
CA MET A 33 -21.21 12.43 -5.76
C MET A 33 -20.91 12.09 -4.31
N ILE A 34 -21.47 11.01 -3.76
CA ILE A 34 -21.16 10.56 -2.40
C ILE A 34 -19.69 10.15 -2.30
N TRP A 35 -19.17 9.38 -3.28
CA TRP A 35 -17.76 8.98 -3.28
C TRP A 35 -16.80 10.17 -3.39
N LYS A 36 -17.07 11.11 -4.31
CA LYS A 36 -16.25 12.32 -4.46
C LYS A 36 -16.39 13.27 -3.28
N GLY A 37 -17.59 13.42 -2.74
CA GLY A 37 -17.85 14.19 -1.53
C GLY A 37 -17.06 13.65 -0.34
N LEU A 38 -17.03 12.33 -0.16
CA LEU A 38 -16.24 11.70 0.89
C LEU A 38 -14.73 11.96 0.71
N GLY A 39 -14.21 11.85 -0.51
CA GLY A 39 -12.81 12.17 -0.80
C GLY A 39 -12.45 13.63 -0.53
N LEU A 40 -13.34 14.57 -0.83
CA LEU A 40 -13.15 16.00 -0.54
C LEU A 40 -13.16 16.27 0.97
N ILE A 41 -14.11 15.70 1.72
CA ILE A 41 -14.21 15.88 3.19
C ILE A 41 -12.97 15.33 3.89
N THR A 42 -12.50 14.16 3.46
CA THR A 42 -11.36 13.47 4.07
C THR A 42 -10.01 13.94 3.52
N ASN A 43 -10.03 14.84 2.52
CA ASN A 43 -8.88 15.33 1.78
C ASN A 43 -7.97 14.21 1.25
N THR A 44 -8.56 13.11 0.79
CA THR A 44 -7.82 11.98 0.20
C THR A 44 -8.51 11.47 -1.05
N GLU A 45 -7.71 11.02 -2.01
CA GLU A 45 -8.23 10.44 -3.26
C GLU A 45 -8.94 9.10 -3.05
N SER A 46 -8.61 8.41 -1.94
CA SER A 46 -9.11 7.08 -1.61
C SER A 46 -9.44 7.01 -0.11
N PRO A 47 -10.62 7.50 0.30
CA PRO A 47 -11.02 7.54 1.72
C PRO A 47 -11.16 6.15 2.35
N ILE A 48 -11.33 5.11 1.54
CA ILE A 48 -11.54 3.73 1.98
C ILE A 48 -10.57 2.84 1.21
N VAL A 49 -9.76 2.05 1.93
CA VAL A 49 -8.81 1.09 1.35
C VAL A 49 -8.89 -0.26 2.08
N VAL A 50 -8.42 -1.34 1.45
CA VAL A 50 -8.42 -2.69 2.02
C VAL A 50 -6.99 -3.17 2.22
N VAL A 51 -6.71 -3.80 3.36
CA VAL A 51 -5.40 -4.39 3.67
C VAL A 51 -5.19 -5.67 2.90
N LEU A 52 -4.22 -5.68 2.00
CA LEU A 52 -3.96 -6.80 1.09
C LEU A 52 -2.94 -7.81 1.63
N SER A 53 -2.09 -7.40 2.56
CA SER A 53 -0.94 -8.16 3.04
C SER A 53 -0.91 -8.24 4.57
N GLY A 54 -0.07 -9.13 5.11
CA GLY A 54 0.09 -9.33 6.56
C GLY A 54 1.29 -8.59 7.16
N SER A 55 1.80 -7.54 6.51
CA SER A 55 2.97 -6.79 6.99
C SER A 55 2.68 -5.95 8.23
N MET A 56 1.41 -5.68 8.51
CA MET A 56 0.94 -4.90 9.66
C MET A 56 0.37 -5.76 10.79
N GLU A 57 0.60 -7.07 10.79
CA GLU A 57 0.18 -7.92 11.89
C GLU A 57 1.03 -7.60 13.15
N PRO A 58 0.43 -7.48 14.36
CA PRO A 58 -0.95 -7.83 14.72
C PRO A 58 -1.98 -6.68 14.61
N ALA A 59 -1.58 -5.47 14.19
CA ALA A 59 -2.46 -4.30 14.16
C ALA A 59 -3.57 -4.40 13.09
N PHE A 60 -3.22 -4.92 11.91
CA PHE A 60 -4.20 -5.18 10.85
C PHE A 60 -4.01 -6.55 10.22
N TYR A 61 -5.12 -7.14 9.83
CA TYR A 61 -5.17 -8.42 9.12
C TYR A 61 -5.63 -8.22 7.68
N ARG A 62 -5.31 -9.21 6.86
CA ARG A 62 -5.76 -9.27 5.46
C ARG A 62 -7.29 -9.27 5.44
N GLY A 63 -7.87 -8.25 4.79
CA GLY A 63 -9.31 -8.10 4.60
C GLY A 63 -9.92 -7.00 5.47
N ASP A 64 -9.09 -6.36 6.29
CA ASP A 64 -9.47 -5.20 7.07
C ASP A 64 -9.68 -4.00 6.16
N LEU A 65 -10.77 -3.28 6.43
CA LEU A 65 -11.12 -2.04 5.75
C LEU A 65 -10.56 -0.87 6.57
N LEU A 66 -9.81 0.02 5.93
CA LEU A 66 -9.23 1.19 6.57
C LEU A 66 -9.90 2.47 6.06
N PHE A 67 -10.19 3.37 7.00
CA PHE A 67 -10.70 4.70 6.72
C PHE A 67 -9.56 5.71 6.83
N LEU A 68 -9.33 6.44 5.74
CA LEU A 68 -8.22 7.36 5.59
C LEU A 68 -8.69 8.81 5.65
N THR A 69 -7.88 9.65 6.30
CA THR A 69 -7.98 11.10 6.19
C THR A 69 -6.60 11.70 6.00
N ASN A 70 -6.49 12.80 5.26
CA ASN A 70 -5.22 13.48 5.02
C ASN A 70 -5.36 15.01 5.13
N PRO A 71 -5.66 15.56 6.31
CA PRO A 71 -5.75 17.02 6.46
C PRO A 71 -4.43 17.72 6.12
N ALA A 72 -4.50 18.74 5.27
CA ALA A 72 -3.32 19.45 4.77
C ALA A 72 -2.53 20.17 5.88
N SER A 73 -3.20 20.59 6.96
CA SER A 73 -2.61 21.29 8.10
C SER A 73 -2.00 20.39 9.16
N GLU A 74 -2.29 19.08 9.15
CA GLU A 74 -1.77 18.15 10.15
C GLU A 74 -0.41 17.61 9.73
N ARG A 75 0.47 17.44 10.72
CA ARG A 75 1.74 16.74 10.59
C ARG A 75 1.61 15.30 11.04
N TYR A 76 2.43 14.44 10.46
CA TYR A 76 2.53 13.05 10.86
C TYR A 76 3.45 12.92 12.07
N HIS A 77 3.14 11.99 12.95
CA HIS A 77 3.93 11.70 14.14
C HIS A 77 4.41 10.26 14.12
N THR A 78 5.51 9.98 14.84
CA THR A 78 5.94 8.61 15.09
C THR A 78 4.81 7.79 15.70
N GLY A 79 4.61 6.58 15.17
CA GLY A 79 3.53 5.68 15.55
C GLY A 79 2.27 5.82 14.71
N ASP A 80 2.11 6.89 13.92
CA ASP A 80 1.00 7.02 12.98
C ASP A 80 1.04 5.93 11.93
N ILE A 81 -0.13 5.50 11.48
CA ILE A 81 -0.28 4.50 10.42
C ILE A 81 -0.65 5.25 9.14
N THR A 82 0.23 5.19 8.15
CA THR A 82 0.07 5.90 6.89
C THR A 82 -0.08 4.93 5.73
N VAL A 83 -0.88 5.36 4.77
CA VAL A 83 -1.02 4.72 3.47
C VAL A 83 -0.28 5.59 2.47
N TYR A 84 0.75 5.03 1.86
CA TYR A 84 1.57 5.73 0.89
C TYR A 84 1.64 4.99 -0.44
N LYS A 85 1.92 5.75 -1.49
CA LYS A 85 2.11 5.24 -2.84
C LYS A 85 3.45 5.74 -3.36
N ILE A 86 4.32 4.80 -3.72
CA ILE A 86 5.61 5.09 -4.34
C ILE A 86 5.38 5.36 -5.83
N PRO A 87 6.07 6.33 -6.44
CA PRO A 87 6.03 6.53 -7.89
C PRO A 87 6.44 5.24 -8.62
N GLY A 88 5.62 4.77 -9.55
CA GLY A 88 5.85 3.52 -10.28
C GLY A 88 5.28 2.26 -9.61
N ALA A 89 4.78 2.35 -8.38
CA ALA A 89 4.03 1.28 -7.74
C ALA A 89 2.51 1.47 -7.94
N ASP A 90 1.83 0.45 -8.44
CA ASP A 90 0.37 0.51 -8.66
C ASP A 90 -0.42 0.37 -7.36
N ILE A 91 0.16 -0.29 -6.36
CA ILE A 91 -0.55 -0.72 -5.14
C ILE A 91 -0.05 0.10 -3.96
N PRO A 92 -0.94 0.77 -3.21
CA PRO A 92 -0.56 1.51 -2.02
C PRO A 92 -0.14 0.56 -0.89
N ILE A 93 0.81 1.01 -0.07
CA ILE A 93 1.36 0.27 1.06
C ILE A 93 0.91 0.93 2.35
N VAL A 94 0.53 0.12 3.34
CA VAL A 94 0.07 0.58 4.65
C VAL A 94 1.12 0.19 5.67
N HIS A 95 1.84 1.16 6.27
CA HIS A 95 2.84 0.90 7.29
C HIS A 95 2.85 1.97 8.39
N ARG A 96 3.57 1.71 9.48
CA ARG A 96 3.69 2.63 10.62
C ARG A 96 4.87 3.56 10.43
N VAL A 97 4.69 4.84 10.75
CA VAL A 97 5.75 5.83 10.81
C VAL A 97 6.67 5.51 11.97
N LEU A 98 7.93 5.23 11.65
CA LEU A 98 8.99 4.97 12.62
C LEU A 98 9.67 6.28 13.03
N GLU A 99 10.01 7.12 12.05
CA GLU A 99 10.73 8.37 12.28
C GLU A 99 10.15 9.51 11.44
N THR A 100 10.21 10.71 11.99
CA THR A 100 9.78 11.94 11.32
C THR A 100 10.89 12.98 11.39
N HIS A 101 11.27 13.53 10.24
CA HIS A 101 12.25 14.60 10.12
C HIS A 101 11.60 15.86 9.56
N ASP A 102 11.60 16.92 10.37
CA ASP A 102 11.09 18.24 9.98
C ASP A 102 12.20 19.06 9.33
N VAL A 103 12.09 19.30 8.02
CA VAL A 103 13.02 20.17 7.29
C VAL A 103 12.55 21.61 7.45
N SER A 104 13.25 22.41 8.25
CA SER A 104 12.94 23.84 8.38
C SER A 104 13.46 24.61 7.16
N LYS A 105 12.58 25.34 6.46
CA LYS A 105 13.01 26.27 5.42
C LYS A 105 13.37 27.61 6.08
N THR A 106 14.67 27.91 6.16
CA THR A 106 15.14 29.22 6.61
C THR A 106 14.95 30.21 5.48
N VAL A 107 13.91 31.05 5.58
CA VAL A 107 13.73 32.16 4.65
C VAL A 107 14.58 33.32 5.16
N LYS A 108 15.71 33.58 4.49
CA LYS A 108 16.56 34.73 4.81
C LYS A 108 15.94 36.00 4.22
N ILE A 109 15.12 36.70 5.00
CA ILE A 109 14.71 38.07 4.71
C ILE A 109 15.67 39.00 5.46
N PRO A 110 16.32 39.98 4.83
CA PRO A 110 17.19 40.92 5.54
C PRO A 110 16.41 41.60 6.68
N GLY A 111 16.77 41.30 7.93
CA GLY A 111 16.13 41.85 9.13
C GLY A 111 15.02 41.00 9.78
N LEU A 112 14.66 39.83 9.23
CA LEU A 112 13.67 38.94 9.86
C LEU A 112 13.95 37.45 9.55
N ASP A 113 14.64 36.77 10.46
CA ASP A 113 14.85 35.32 10.38
C ASP A 113 13.56 34.58 10.81
N THR A 114 12.64 34.37 9.86
CA THR A 114 11.44 33.56 10.13
C THR A 114 11.70 32.11 9.70
N LYS A 115 11.72 31.19 10.68
CA LYS A 115 11.67 29.75 10.40
C LYS A 115 10.26 29.40 9.95
N GLN A 116 10.06 29.18 8.65
CA GLN A 116 8.80 28.65 8.17
C GLN A 116 8.77 27.14 8.37
N PRO A 117 7.62 26.56 8.76
CA PRO A 117 7.46 25.11 8.79
C PRO A 117 7.67 24.57 7.37
N GLY A 118 8.81 23.91 7.14
CA GLY A 118 9.09 23.31 5.84
C GLY A 118 8.57 21.88 5.75
N ASP A 119 9.11 21.15 4.77
CA ASP A 119 8.60 19.82 4.38
C ASP A 119 8.91 18.78 5.46
N GLN A 120 8.04 17.78 5.57
CA GLN A 120 8.21 16.66 6.50
C GLN A 120 8.62 15.41 5.73
N LEU A 121 9.66 14.75 6.23
CA LEU A 121 10.20 13.50 5.72
C LEU A 121 9.85 12.37 6.72
N LEU A 122 9.44 11.22 6.19
CA LEU A 122 8.94 10.10 6.99
C LEU A 122 9.69 8.82 6.64
N LEU A 123 10.03 8.05 7.66
CA LEU A 123 10.46 6.65 7.52
C LEU A 123 9.35 5.75 8.06
N THR A 124 9.00 4.72 7.29
CA THR A 124 7.92 3.78 7.63
C THR A 124 8.44 2.36 7.73
N LYS A 125 7.69 1.54 8.47
CA LYS A 125 7.97 0.13 8.67
C LYS A 125 6.67 -0.64 8.94
N GLY A 126 6.55 -1.85 8.38
CA GLY A 126 5.48 -2.78 8.75
C GLY A 126 5.66 -3.36 10.15
N ASP A 127 4.58 -3.45 10.92
CA ASP A 127 4.62 -3.97 12.31
C ASP A 127 5.16 -5.41 12.40
N ASN A 128 4.96 -6.22 11.35
CA ASN A 128 5.44 -7.60 11.24
C ASN A 128 6.76 -7.72 10.46
N ASN A 129 7.36 -6.61 10.04
CA ASN A 129 8.61 -6.64 9.27
C ASN A 129 9.82 -6.50 10.20
N TYR A 130 10.93 -7.16 9.88
CA TYR A 130 12.18 -7.00 10.65
C TYR A 130 12.94 -5.73 10.24
N VAL A 131 12.90 -5.39 8.95
CA VAL A 131 13.58 -4.25 8.32
C VAL A 131 12.58 -3.12 8.04
N ASP A 132 13.07 -1.90 7.93
CA ASP A 132 12.31 -0.74 7.46
C ASP A 132 11.98 -0.81 5.95
N ASP A 133 11.23 0.17 5.47
CA ASP A 133 10.72 0.19 4.10
C ASP A 133 11.68 0.86 3.09
N ILE A 134 12.92 1.19 3.45
CA ILE A 134 13.83 1.95 2.58
C ILE A 134 14.01 1.24 1.22
N GLU A 135 14.17 -0.08 1.24
CA GLU A 135 14.29 -0.89 0.01
C GLU A 135 13.01 -0.86 -0.84
N LEU A 136 11.84 -0.70 -0.21
CA LEU A 136 10.57 -0.61 -0.91
C LEU A 136 10.39 0.73 -1.64
N TYR A 137 11.05 1.80 -1.18
CA TYR A 137 10.90 3.13 -1.76
C TYR A 137 11.55 3.31 -3.14
N GLN A 138 12.13 2.25 -3.72
CA GLN A 138 12.72 2.24 -5.05
C GLN A 138 13.80 3.32 -5.26
N GLY A 139 14.63 3.54 -4.23
CA GLY A 139 15.74 4.49 -4.27
C GLY A 139 15.46 5.86 -3.66
N LEU A 140 14.30 6.09 -3.04
CA LEU A 140 14.10 7.23 -2.15
C LEU A 140 14.58 6.88 -0.74
N ASP A 141 15.23 7.82 -0.06
CA ASP A 141 15.65 7.63 1.34
C ASP A 141 14.51 7.93 2.33
N TRP A 142 13.58 8.81 1.95
CA TRP A 142 12.50 9.30 2.82
C TRP A 142 11.20 9.52 2.05
N LEU A 143 10.07 9.30 2.71
CA LEU A 143 8.75 9.62 2.18
C LEU A 143 8.36 11.06 2.50
N GLU A 144 8.13 11.85 1.45
CA GLU A 144 7.48 13.16 1.54
C GLU A 144 5.95 13.07 1.64
N LYS A 145 5.32 14.16 2.10
CA LYS A 145 3.85 14.30 2.18
C LYS A 145 3.13 14.01 0.86
N LYS A 146 3.75 14.28 -0.30
CA LYS A 146 3.18 14.01 -1.64
C LYS A 146 2.99 12.52 -1.94
N HIS A 147 3.75 11.65 -1.28
CA HIS A 147 3.62 10.20 -1.44
C HIS A 147 2.54 9.62 -0.52
N ILE A 148 2.07 10.40 0.46
CA ILE A 148 1.08 9.93 1.44
C ILE A 148 -0.33 10.13 0.88
N VAL A 149 -1.05 9.03 0.73
CA VAL A 149 -2.46 9.01 0.35
C VAL A 149 -3.32 9.43 1.55
N GLY A 150 -2.98 8.95 2.75
CA GLY A 150 -3.57 9.44 3.99
C GLY A 150 -3.17 8.67 5.25
N LYS A 151 -3.65 9.17 6.39
CA LYS A 151 -3.51 8.60 7.73
C LYS A 151 -4.72 7.73 8.04
N VAL A 152 -4.48 6.56 8.61
CA VAL A 152 -5.56 5.69 9.09
C VAL A 152 -6.16 6.30 10.35
N ARG A 153 -7.47 6.60 10.33
CA ARG A 153 -8.21 7.09 11.50
C ARG A 153 -9.10 6.04 12.14
N GLY A 154 -9.45 5.01 11.39
CA GLY A 154 -10.26 3.90 11.86
C GLY A 154 -10.15 2.71 10.94
N HIS A 155 -10.54 1.54 11.44
CA HIS A 155 -10.59 0.32 10.66
C HIS A 155 -11.79 -0.54 11.04
N ARG A 156 -12.19 -1.43 10.14
CA ARG A 156 -13.16 -2.47 10.40
C ARG A 156 -12.59 -3.82 9.99
N SER A 157 -12.49 -4.72 10.97
CA SER A 157 -11.87 -6.02 10.75
C SER A 157 -12.75 -7.01 10.00
N HIS A 158 -12.12 -7.88 9.21
CA HIS A 158 -12.74 -9.05 8.55
C HIS A 158 -13.92 -8.76 7.62
N LEU A 159 -14.01 -7.56 7.05
CA LEU A 159 -15.16 -7.17 6.23
C LEU A 159 -15.05 -7.73 4.81
N VAL A 160 -13.84 -7.86 4.27
CA VAL A 160 -13.62 -8.17 2.85
C VAL A 160 -12.91 -9.51 2.67
N ASN A 161 -13.52 -10.43 1.92
CA ASN A 161 -12.85 -11.65 1.47
C ASN A 161 -11.99 -11.37 0.23
N ILE A 162 -10.70 -11.14 0.47
CA ILE A 162 -9.71 -10.76 -0.55
C ILE A 162 -9.56 -11.81 -1.66
N ARG A 163 -9.87 -13.09 -1.38
CA ARG A 163 -9.73 -14.18 -2.36
C ARG A 163 -10.62 -13.98 -3.60
N GLN A 164 -11.65 -13.13 -3.51
CA GLN A 164 -12.58 -12.87 -4.60
C GLN A 164 -12.20 -11.66 -5.49
N ILE A 165 -11.13 -10.91 -5.16
CA ILE A 165 -10.75 -9.70 -5.92
C ILE A 165 -9.90 -10.09 -7.15
N PRO A 166 -10.39 -9.89 -8.39
CA PRO A 166 -9.72 -10.37 -9.61
C PRO A 166 -8.31 -9.80 -9.81
N THR A 167 -8.12 -8.52 -9.47
CA THR A 167 -6.84 -7.80 -9.61
C THR A 167 -5.71 -8.44 -8.80
N LEU A 168 -6.04 -9.09 -7.67
CA LEU A 168 -5.07 -9.67 -6.76
C LEU A 168 -4.65 -11.10 -7.15
N ARG A 169 -5.35 -11.72 -8.10
CA ARG A 169 -4.98 -13.05 -8.63
C ARG A 169 -3.64 -13.00 -9.37
N ARG A 170 -3.29 -11.87 -10.01
CA ARG A 170 -2.02 -11.69 -10.73
C ARG A 170 -0.81 -11.60 -9.80
N LEU A 171 -0.96 -10.94 -8.64
CA LEU A 171 0.12 -10.81 -7.65
C LEU A 171 0.49 -12.13 -6.96
N ARG A 172 -0.38 -13.15 -7.04
CA ARG A 172 -0.07 -14.50 -6.58
C ARG A 172 0.75 -15.27 -7.62
N HIS A 173 0.44 -15.09 -8.90
CA HIS A 173 1.12 -15.83 -9.97
C HIS A 173 2.59 -15.41 -10.12
N ASP A 174 2.91 -14.13 -9.93
CA ASP A 174 4.31 -13.65 -9.98
C ASP A 174 5.16 -14.04 -8.76
N ARG A 175 4.54 -14.35 -7.61
CA ARG A 175 5.26 -14.71 -6.39
C ARG A 175 5.63 -16.19 -6.32
N ASP A 176 4.85 -17.07 -6.94
CA ASP A 176 5.13 -18.51 -6.96
C ASP A 176 6.24 -18.87 -7.97
N GLU A 177 6.56 -18.01 -8.94
CA GLU A 177 7.56 -18.28 -9.99
C GLU A 177 8.98 -17.73 -9.69
N ARG A 178 9.15 -16.95 -8.61
CA ARG A 178 10.43 -16.30 -8.23
C ARG A 178 11.03 -16.74 -6.89
N LEU A 179 10.58 -17.85 -6.30
CA LEU A 179 11.24 -18.41 -5.12
C LEU A 179 12.20 -19.54 -5.52
N PRO A 180 13.51 -19.29 -5.71
CA PRO A 180 14.46 -20.38 -5.71
C PRO A 180 14.38 -21.07 -4.34
N SER A 181 14.23 -22.39 -4.34
CA SER A 181 14.10 -23.20 -3.14
C SER A 181 15.34 -23.01 -2.25
N VAL A 182 15.26 -22.14 -1.25
CA VAL A 182 16.35 -21.92 -0.27
C VAL A 182 16.47 -23.17 0.60
N LYS A 183 17.45 -24.03 0.29
CA LYS A 183 17.80 -25.19 1.12
C LYS A 183 18.61 -24.70 2.33
N ILE A 184 17.94 -24.57 3.48
CA ILE A 184 18.60 -24.24 4.75
C ILE A 184 19.40 -25.48 5.21
N ARG A 185 20.74 -25.39 5.21
CA ARG A 185 21.61 -26.41 5.81
C ARG A 185 21.99 -25.97 7.23
N ILE A 186 21.47 -26.69 8.22
CA ILE A 186 21.76 -26.43 9.64
C ILE A 186 23.06 -27.13 10.01
N THR A 187 24.15 -26.39 10.20
CA THR A 187 25.42 -26.93 10.72
C THR A 187 25.47 -26.69 12.23
N ARG A 188 25.61 -27.76 13.02
CA ARG A 188 25.77 -27.69 14.49
C ARG A 188 27.25 -27.70 14.84
N TYR A 189 27.73 -26.69 15.58
CA TYR A 189 29.07 -26.70 16.16
C TYR A 189 29.06 -27.37 17.56
N PRO A 190 30.09 -28.16 17.91
CA PRO A 190 30.24 -28.71 19.26
C PRO A 190 30.66 -27.61 20.26
N ARG A 191 30.14 -27.68 21.49
CA ARG A 191 30.32 -26.68 22.55
C ARG A 191 31.65 -26.85 23.32
N PRO A 192 32.26 -25.78 23.84
CA PRO A 192 33.10 -25.86 25.03
C PRO A 192 32.21 -25.96 26.30
N ILE A 193 32.69 -26.72 27.28
CA ILE A 193 31.97 -27.06 28.52
C ILE A 193 31.96 -25.84 29.46
N GLY A 194 30.78 -25.45 29.99
CA GLY A 194 30.72 -24.66 31.23
C GLY A 194 29.93 -23.34 31.27
N VAL A 195 29.03 -23.01 30.33
CA VAL A 195 28.19 -21.78 30.47
C VAL A 195 26.73 -22.05 30.11
N ASN A 196 25.82 -21.60 30.97
CA ASN A 196 24.39 -21.85 30.91
C ASN A 196 23.65 -20.58 30.44
N THR A 197 23.63 -20.32 29.12
CA THR A 197 22.72 -19.34 28.49
C THR A 197 22.64 -19.56 26.97
N ALA A 198 21.40 -19.58 26.45
CA ALA A 198 20.92 -19.51 25.06
C ALA A 198 21.75 -20.14 23.89
N ARG A 199 21.08 -20.99 23.08
CA ARG A 199 21.59 -21.48 21.79
C ARG A 199 21.75 -20.33 20.80
N ILE A 200 22.98 -20.02 20.38
CA ILE A 200 23.24 -19.12 19.24
C ILE A 200 23.10 -19.94 17.95
N ILE A 201 22.09 -19.61 17.13
CA ILE A 201 21.91 -20.14 15.77
C ILE A 201 22.45 -19.10 14.81
N VAL A 202 23.62 -19.34 14.22
CA VAL A 202 24.14 -18.50 13.13
C VAL A 202 23.69 -19.11 11.81
N ALA A 203 22.77 -18.45 11.12
CA ALA A 203 22.40 -18.79 9.75
C ALA A 203 23.40 -18.13 8.79
N VAL A 204 24.33 -18.90 8.23
CA VAL A 204 25.24 -18.40 7.18
C VAL A 204 24.50 -18.46 5.84
N LEU A 205 24.13 -17.29 5.31
CA LEU A 205 23.62 -17.12 3.96
C LEU A 205 24.76 -17.40 2.96
N THR A 206 24.87 -18.64 2.48
CA THR A 206 25.72 -18.94 1.34
C THR A 206 24.90 -18.73 0.07
N ARG A 207 25.25 -17.71 -0.73
CA ARG A 207 24.72 -17.57 -2.09
C ARG A 207 25.17 -18.79 -2.90
N PRO A 208 24.29 -19.45 -3.69
CA PRO A 208 24.74 -20.45 -4.65
C PRO A 208 25.68 -19.79 -5.66
N ARG A 209 26.82 -20.43 -5.95
CA ARG A 209 27.70 -19.98 -7.03
C ARG A 209 26.92 -20.04 -8.36
N PRO A 210 27.03 -19.02 -9.22
CA PRO A 210 26.43 -19.08 -10.54
C PRO A 210 27.02 -20.26 -11.34
N PRO A 211 26.23 -20.92 -12.20
CA PRO A 211 26.72 -22.00 -13.03
C PRO A 211 27.82 -21.49 -13.97
N SER A 212 28.92 -22.23 -14.04
CA SER A 212 30.00 -22.02 -15.01
C SER A 212 29.45 -22.36 -16.40
N TYR A 213 29.24 -21.36 -17.25
CA TYR A 213 28.97 -21.62 -18.66
C TYR A 213 30.27 -22.09 -19.31
N LEU A 214 30.36 -23.38 -19.62
CA LEU A 214 31.35 -23.94 -20.52
C LEU A 214 31.09 -23.37 -21.92
N VAL A 215 31.93 -22.43 -22.36
CA VAL A 215 32.01 -22.03 -23.76
C VAL A 215 32.67 -23.19 -24.51
N SER A 216 31.86 -23.99 -25.20
CA SER A 216 32.35 -24.90 -26.25
C SER A 216 32.70 -24.06 -27.47
N SER A 217 33.98 -23.70 -27.61
CA SER A 217 34.52 -23.15 -28.85
C SER A 217 34.73 -24.30 -29.84
N SER A 218 33.85 -24.41 -30.81
CA SER A 218 34.08 -25.15 -32.05
C SER A 218 34.54 -24.18 -33.13
N VAL A 219 35.84 -24.18 -33.41
CA VAL A 219 36.47 -24.00 -34.73
C VAL A 219 37.70 -24.91 -34.74
#